data_AF-A0A7K3QXU9-F1
#
_entry.id   AF-A0A7K3QXU9-F1
#
_cell.length_a   1.000
_cell.length_b   1.000
_cell.length_c   1.000
_cell.angle_alpha   90.00
_cell.angle_beta   90.00
_cell.angle_gamma   90.00
#
_symmetry.space_group_name_H-M   'P 1'
#
loop_
_entity.id
_entity.type
_entity.pdbx_description
1 polymer ?
#
loop_
_entity_poly.entity_id
_entity_poly.type
_entity_poly.pdbx_seq_one_letter_code
_entity_poly.pdbx_strand_id
1 'polypeptide(L)'
;HTAPHRPGAPAADGGSATPQGGTAPLHGPAGSPARPQTKAPATTRTAIINRAKQWVTAQVPYSMTAFWSDGYRQDCSGYVSMAWGLLSNEWTGSLGQFAVKITKEELQPGDILLFHNTADPQGGSHVVIFGGWTDYTHTAYTAYEQTPPHTRRQSTPYPYWNNTTKYVPYRYKGVTAGTAGAEPAAAPVPFPGTKYFGPGANNTYVTRLGEMLVARGGGAYYATGPGPVWGEADRRATQAFQQAQGWTGTNADGLPGPRTWELLVTGTGKNIAPGKAGPGGVPAFPGKQYFKAGADNAYVTQIGRQLVKKGFGSFYGTGPGPRWSESDRRAVEAFQRAQGWRGGAADGFPGPETWRRLFG
;
A
#
# COMPACT_ATOMS: atom_id res chain seq x y z
N HIS A 1 30.91 -12.85 -32.89
CA HIS A 1 30.46 -11.74 -32.04
C HIS A 1 29.02 -11.41 -32.37
N THR A 2 28.08 -11.90 -31.57
CA THR A 2 26.64 -11.66 -31.73
C THR A 2 26.18 -10.87 -30.52
N ALA A 3 25.81 -9.61 -30.72
CA ALA A 3 25.30 -8.74 -29.66
C ALA A 3 23.87 -9.17 -29.28
N PRO A 4 23.51 -9.18 -27.98
CA PRO A 4 22.15 -9.51 -27.57
C PRO A 4 21.20 -8.32 -27.79
N HIS A 5 20.00 -8.63 -28.29
CA HIS A 5 18.88 -7.72 -28.46
C HIS A 5 18.50 -7.02 -27.15
N ARG A 6 18.40 -5.68 -27.20
CA ARG A 6 17.71 -4.88 -26.18
C ARG A 6 16.19 -5.16 -26.26
N PRO A 7 15.50 -5.40 -25.14
CA PRO A 7 14.05 -5.39 -25.09
C PRO A 7 13.51 -4.00 -25.48
N GLY A 8 12.49 -3.97 -26.33
CA GLY A 8 11.93 -2.77 -26.93
C GLY A 8 11.44 -1.74 -25.91
N ALA A 9 11.69 -0.47 -26.22
CA ALA A 9 11.08 0.67 -25.55
C ALA A 9 9.54 0.59 -25.69
N PRO A 10 8.76 0.90 -24.63
CA PRO A 10 7.33 1.07 -24.80
C PRO A 10 7.07 2.25 -25.74
N ALA A 11 6.08 2.07 -26.63
CA ALA A 11 5.66 3.08 -27.59
C ALA A 11 5.38 4.41 -26.88
N ALA A 12 5.98 5.48 -27.39
CA ALA A 12 5.56 6.83 -27.05
C ALA A 12 4.17 7.03 -27.65
N ASP A 13 3.13 6.99 -26.82
CA ASP A 13 1.81 7.46 -27.22
C ASP A 13 1.94 8.96 -27.49
N GLY A 14 2.09 9.31 -28.77
CA GLY A 14 1.92 10.68 -29.25
C GLY A 14 0.57 11.17 -28.78
N GLY A 15 0.56 12.23 -27.97
CA GLY A 15 -0.57 12.66 -27.16
C GLY A 15 -1.89 12.71 -27.93
N SER A 16 -2.70 11.67 -27.77
CA SER A 16 -4.09 11.67 -28.18
C SER A 16 -4.80 12.79 -27.44
N ALA A 17 -5.52 13.64 -28.16
CA ALA A 17 -6.31 14.69 -27.54
C ALA A 17 -7.28 14.10 -26.51
N THR A 18 -7.31 14.67 -25.32
CA THR A 18 -8.19 14.27 -24.21
C THR A 18 -9.21 15.39 -23.96
N PRO A 19 -10.14 15.65 -24.90
CA PRO A 19 -11.07 16.75 -24.76
C PRO A 19 -11.98 16.54 -23.55
N GLN A 20 -12.28 17.58 -22.77
CA GLN A 20 -13.12 17.48 -21.56
C GLN A 20 -14.33 18.43 -21.59
N GLY A 21 -15.41 18.09 -20.88
CA GLY A 21 -16.63 18.90 -20.81
C GLY A 21 -16.66 19.78 -19.56
N GLY A 22 -17.61 20.72 -19.52
CA GLY A 22 -17.78 21.64 -18.40
C GLY A 22 -18.45 21.01 -17.16
N THR A 23 -18.62 21.81 -16.11
CA THR A 23 -19.34 21.40 -14.89
C THR A 23 -20.78 21.01 -15.21
N ALA A 24 -21.23 19.86 -14.68
CA ALA A 24 -22.61 19.38 -14.84
C ALA A 24 -23.06 18.58 -13.60
N PRO A 25 -24.38 18.46 -13.32
CA PRO A 25 -24.89 17.50 -12.34
C PRO A 25 -24.50 16.04 -12.65
N LEU A 26 -24.67 15.14 -11.68
CA LEU A 26 -24.67 13.70 -11.96
C LEU A 26 -25.93 13.32 -12.74
N HIS A 27 -25.79 12.41 -13.71
CA HIS A 27 -26.90 11.94 -14.53
C HIS A 27 -27.53 10.67 -13.93
N GLY A 28 -28.86 10.65 -13.76
CA GLY A 28 -29.60 9.49 -13.27
C GLY A 28 -31.01 9.41 -13.86
N PRO A 29 -31.81 8.37 -13.56
CA PRO A 29 -33.15 8.17 -14.13
C PRO A 29 -34.17 9.29 -13.81
N ALA A 30 -33.80 10.30 -13.02
CA ALA A 30 -34.54 11.54 -12.86
C ALA A 30 -33.52 12.67 -12.71
N GLY A 31 -33.43 13.55 -13.71
CA GLY A 31 -32.47 14.65 -13.81
C GLY A 31 -32.67 15.77 -12.77
N SER A 32 -32.56 15.46 -11.49
CA SER A 32 -32.50 16.47 -10.44
C SER A 32 -31.12 17.14 -10.47
N PRO A 33 -31.04 18.47 -10.69
CA PRO A 33 -29.76 19.17 -10.69
C PRO A 33 -29.11 19.10 -9.30
N ALA A 34 -27.81 18.84 -9.26
CA ALA A 34 -27.02 18.83 -8.04
C ALA A 34 -26.97 20.23 -7.42
N ARG A 35 -27.21 20.32 -6.11
CA ARG A 35 -27.14 21.57 -5.32
C ARG A 35 -25.69 22.05 -5.22
N PRO A 36 -25.39 23.36 -5.27
CA PRO A 36 -24.02 23.88 -5.12
C PRO A 36 -23.37 23.39 -3.82
N GLN A 37 -22.14 22.86 -3.93
CA GLN A 37 -21.42 22.28 -2.82
C GLN A 37 -20.76 23.36 -1.96
N THR A 38 -21.05 23.36 -0.66
CA THR A 38 -20.27 24.13 0.34
C THR A 38 -19.23 23.25 1.06
N LYS A 39 -19.29 21.91 0.91
CA LYS A 39 -18.35 20.98 1.57
C LYS A 39 -18.09 19.72 0.72
N ALA A 40 -16.82 19.41 0.51
CA ALA A 40 -16.36 18.22 -0.20
C ALA A 40 -16.74 16.92 0.56
N PRO A 41 -17.37 15.91 -0.08
CA PRO A 41 -17.66 14.63 0.53
C PRO A 41 -16.44 13.97 1.17
N ALA A 42 -16.59 13.47 2.40
CA ALA A 42 -15.52 12.74 3.08
C ALA A 42 -15.29 11.38 2.41
N THR A 43 -14.03 11.03 2.17
CA THR A 43 -13.62 9.75 1.57
C THR A 43 -12.25 9.33 2.09
N THR A 44 -11.80 8.13 1.73
CA THR A 44 -10.45 7.64 2.01
C THR A 44 -9.67 7.45 0.71
N ARG A 45 -8.35 7.44 0.79
CA ARG A 45 -7.47 7.14 -0.35
C ARG A 45 -7.79 5.79 -0.99
N THR A 46 -8.03 4.79 -0.15
CA THR A 46 -8.41 3.44 -0.59
C THR A 46 -9.73 3.47 -1.35
N ALA A 47 -10.72 4.22 -0.88
CA ALA A 47 -11.99 4.36 -1.59
C ALA A 47 -11.80 5.04 -2.96
N ILE A 48 -10.97 6.09 -3.04
CA ILE A 48 -10.67 6.77 -4.31
C ILE A 48 -10.05 5.80 -5.33
N ILE A 49 -9.01 5.06 -4.93
CA ILE A 49 -8.33 4.09 -5.81
C ILE A 49 -9.25 2.93 -6.19
N ASN A 50 -10.10 2.45 -5.27
CA ASN A 50 -11.05 1.39 -5.58
C ASN A 50 -12.09 1.83 -6.61
N ARG A 51 -12.58 3.08 -6.51
CA ARG A 51 -13.49 3.67 -7.51
C ARG A 51 -12.80 3.82 -8.87
N ALA A 52 -11.57 4.32 -8.89
CA ALA A 52 -10.76 4.40 -10.11
C ALA A 52 -10.62 3.02 -10.81
N LYS A 53 -10.30 1.97 -10.04
CA LYS A 53 -10.18 0.59 -10.56
C LYS A 53 -11.47 0.05 -11.18
N GLN A 54 -12.65 0.49 -10.74
CA GLN A 54 -13.93 0.03 -11.31
C GLN A 54 -14.05 0.41 -12.79
N TRP A 55 -13.73 1.65 -13.15
CA TRP A 55 -13.79 2.09 -14.55
C TRP A 55 -12.69 1.47 -15.40
N VAL A 56 -11.47 1.29 -14.85
CA VAL A 56 -10.40 0.56 -15.54
C VAL A 56 -10.83 -0.87 -15.86
N THR A 57 -11.43 -1.58 -14.90
CA THR A 57 -11.89 -2.96 -15.08
C THR A 57 -13.03 -3.04 -16.10
N ALA A 58 -13.95 -2.08 -16.07
CA ALA A 58 -15.06 -1.99 -17.01
C ALA A 58 -14.65 -1.47 -18.40
N GLN A 59 -13.41 -1.00 -18.57
CA GLN A 59 -12.92 -0.31 -19.77
C GLN A 59 -13.90 0.76 -20.26
N VAL A 60 -14.30 1.68 -19.37
CA VAL A 60 -15.31 2.70 -19.69
C VAL A 60 -14.86 3.54 -20.89
N PRO A 61 -15.62 3.56 -22.02
CA PRO A 61 -15.21 4.25 -23.23
C PRO A 61 -15.05 5.75 -23.02
N TYR A 62 -14.10 6.36 -23.73
CA TYR A 62 -13.95 7.81 -23.69
C TYR A 62 -15.10 8.51 -24.40
N SER A 63 -15.81 9.39 -23.70
CA SER A 63 -16.85 10.22 -24.31
C SER A 63 -17.03 11.53 -23.56
N MET A 64 -17.19 12.58 -24.36
CA MET A 64 -17.43 13.93 -23.90
C MET A 64 -18.89 14.22 -23.55
N THR A 65 -19.79 13.47 -24.18
CA THR A 65 -21.24 13.71 -24.19
C THR A 65 -22.01 12.61 -23.47
N ALA A 66 -21.39 11.46 -23.23
CA ALA A 66 -22.02 10.34 -22.54
C ALA A 66 -21.62 10.28 -21.07
N PHE A 67 -22.50 9.64 -20.30
CA PHE A 67 -22.37 9.42 -18.87
C PHE A 67 -22.37 7.91 -18.63
N TRP A 68 -21.54 7.46 -17.69
CA TRP A 68 -21.57 6.07 -17.26
C TRP A 68 -22.77 5.78 -16.36
N SER A 69 -23.05 4.50 -16.07
CA SER A 69 -24.21 4.08 -15.28
C SER A 69 -24.24 4.64 -13.85
N ASP A 70 -23.12 5.15 -13.35
CA ASP A 70 -22.97 5.82 -12.06
C ASP A 70 -23.18 7.36 -12.13
N GLY A 71 -23.52 7.87 -13.31
CA GLY A 71 -23.90 9.26 -13.55
C GLY A 71 -22.75 10.23 -13.82
N TYR A 72 -21.51 9.75 -13.91
CA TYR A 72 -20.35 10.59 -14.21
C TYR A 72 -20.02 10.61 -15.70
N ARG A 73 -19.52 11.74 -16.18
CA ARG A 73 -19.08 11.96 -17.56
C ARG A 73 -17.84 11.13 -17.87
N GLN A 74 -17.81 10.54 -19.05
CA GLN A 74 -16.78 9.57 -19.43
C GLN A 74 -15.50 10.19 -20.01
N ASP A 75 -15.06 11.32 -19.45
CA ASP A 75 -13.84 12.03 -19.82
C ASP A 75 -12.84 12.13 -18.64
N CYS A 76 -11.68 12.76 -18.86
CA CYS A 76 -10.61 12.82 -17.86
C CYS A 76 -11.06 13.41 -16.52
N SER A 77 -11.81 14.52 -16.54
CA SER A 77 -12.25 15.20 -15.34
C SER A 77 -13.48 14.55 -14.68
N GLY A 78 -14.42 14.03 -15.47
CA GLY A 78 -15.55 13.24 -14.97
C GLY A 78 -15.09 11.96 -14.28
N TYR A 79 -14.00 11.35 -14.75
CA TYR A 79 -13.37 10.22 -14.09
C TYR A 79 -12.76 10.58 -12.72
N VAL A 80 -12.14 11.76 -12.58
CA VAL A 80 -11.65 12.24 -11.27
C VAL A 80 -12.81 12.58 -10.34
N SER A 81 -13.84 13.26 -10.83
CA SER A 81 -15.08 13.49 -10.08
C SER A 81 -15.68 12.20 -9.57
N MET A 82 -15.71 11.17 -10.42
CA MET A 82 -16.12 9.82 -10.06
C MET A 82 -15.21 9.27 -8.98
N ALA A 83 -13.89 9.23 -9.16
CA ALA A 83 -12.99 8.64 -8.18
C ALA A 83 -13.07 9.33 -6.80
N TRP A 84 -13.23 10.65 -6.75
CA TRP A 84 -13.42 11.41 -5.50
C TRP A 84 -14.83 11.31 -4.90
N GLY A 85 -15.81 10.81 -5.67
CA GLY A 85 -17.20 10.69 -5.23
C GLY A 85 -17.90 12.04 -5.13
N LEU A 86 -17.57 12.97 -6.03
CA LEU A 86 -18.21 14.28 -6.06
C LEU A 86 -19.68 14.14 -6.48
N LEU A 87 -20.56 14.99 -5.96
CA LEU A 87 -21.98 15.00 -6.32
C LEU A 87 -22.26 15.74 -7.65
N SER A 88 -21.21 16.05 -8.40
CA SER A 88 -21.22 16.75 -9.68
C SER A 88 -20.07 16.28 -10.56
N ASN A 89 -20.24 16.41 -11.85
CA ASN A 89 -19.18 16.32 -12.84
C ASN A 89 -18.44 17.65 -12.88
N GLU A 90 -17.16 17.62 -12.53
CA GLU A 90 -16.28 18.78 -12.56
C GLU A 90 -15.38 18.72 -13.80
N TRP A 91 -14.67 19.82 -14.03
CA TRP A 91 -13.72 19.97 -15.12
C TRP A 91 -12.38 20.45 -14.57
N THR A 92 -11.31 20.33 -15.34
CA THR A 92 -9.94 20.67 -14.89
C THR A 92 -9.81 22.10 -14.34
N GLY A 93 -10.64 23.04 -14.80
CA GLY A 93 -10.67 24.41 -14.28
C GLY A 93 -11.29 24.54 -12.87
N SER A 94 -12.18 23.61 -12.47
CA SER A 94 -12.85 23.64 -11.16
C SER A 94 -12.32 22.61 -10.16
N LEU A 95 -11.66 21.53 -10.61
CA LEU A 95 -11.14 20.48 -9.72
C LEU A 95 -10.20 21.01 -8.63
N GLY A 96 -9.42 22.06 -8.93
CA GLY A 96 -8.55 22.72 -7.95
C GLY A 96 -9.30 23.33 -6.75
N GLN A 97 -10.59 23.62 -6.86
CA GLN A 97 -11.41 24.14 -5.76
C GLN A 97 -11.74 23.06 -4.71
N PHE A 98 -11.77 21.80 -5.13
CA PHE A 98 -12.05 20.64 -4.27
C PHE A 98 -10.77 20.06 -3.63
N ALA A 99 -9.61 20.61 -3.96
CA ALA A 99 -8.32 20.06 -3.57
C ALA A 99 -7.37 21.15 -3.01
N VAL A 100 -6.29 20.71 -2.37
CA VAL A 100 -5.16 21.55 -1.98
C VAL A 100 -3.95 21.17 -2.82
N LYS A 101 -3.16 22.16 -3.23
CA LYS A 101 -1.87 21.90 -3.90
C LYS A 101 -0.92 21.19 -2.94
N ILE A 102 -0.15 20.24 -3.45
CA ILE A 102 0.88 19.51 -2.69
C ILE A 102 2.18 19.45 -3.49
N THR A 103 3.28 19.05 -2.85
CA THR A 103 4.56 18.80 -3.54
C THR A 103 4.62 17.39 -4.12
N LYS A 104 5.65 17.13 -4.94
CA LYS A 104 5.92 15.80 -5.49
C LYS A 104 6.14 14.76 -4.39
N GLU A 105 6.86 15.16 -3.34
CA GLU A 105 7.26 14.30 -2.22
C GLU A 105 6.07 13.92 -1.35
N GLU A 106 5.03 14.75 -1.35
CA GLU A 106 3.81 14.50 -0.60
C GLU A 106 2.86 13.53 -1.31
N LEU A 107 3.04 13.26 -2.61
CA LEU A 107 2.13 12.45 -3.42
C LEU A 107 1.86 11.08 -2.79
N GLN A 108 0.56 10.77 -2.68
CA GLN A 108 0.06 9.49 -2.19
C GLN A 108 -1.08 9.00 -3.10
N PRO A 109 -1.35 7.69 -3.12
CA PRO A 109 -2.44 7.14 -3.93
C PRO A 109 -3.77 7.89 -3.73
N GLY A 110 -4.41 8.27 -4.83
CA GLY A 110 -5.67 9.03 -4.86
C GLY A 110 -5.51 10.55 -4.95
N ASP A 111 -4.29 11.07 -4.82
CA ASP A 111 -3.95 12.43 -5.25
C ASP A 111 -3.99 12.51 -6.79
N ILE A 112 -4.04 13.71 -7.38
CA ILE A 112 -4.10 13.91 -8.84
C ILE A 112 -2.92 14.73 -9.35
N LEU A 113 -2.59 14.56 -10.62
CA LEU A 113 -1.74 15.47 -11.38
C LEU A 113 -2.66 16.23 -12.33
N LEU A 114 -2.83 17.52 -12.08
CA LEU A 114 -3.78 18.38 -12.79
C LEU A 114 -3.04 19.34 -13.71
N PHE A 115 -3.37 19.31 -15.00
CA PHE A 115 -2.97 20.31 -15.98
C PHE A 115 -4.20 20.98 -16.58
N HIS A 116 -4.37 22.27 -16.29
CA HIS A 116 -5.40 23.10 -16.88
C HIS A 116 -4.74 24.15 -17.79
N ASN A 117 -5.05 24.08 -19.09
CA ASN A 117 -4.62 25.03 -20.10
C ASN A 117 -5.72 26.08 -20.32
N THR A 118 -5.50 27.30 -19.84
CA THR A 118 -6.49 28.39 -19.99
C THR A 118 -6.71 28.83 -21.44
N ALA A 119 -5.75 28.60 -22.33
CA ALA A 119 -5.86 28.95 -23.75
C ALA A 119 -6.59 27.89 -24.58
N ASP A 120 -6.60 26.64 -24.13
CA ASP A 120 -7.40 25.55 -24.70
C ASP A 120 -7.94 24.66 -23.56
N PRO A 121 -8.96 25.15 -22.85
CA PRO A 121 -9.50 24.47 -21.68
C PRO A 121 -10.11 23.12 -22.02
N GLN A 122 -10.70 23.00 -23.22
CA GLN A 122 -11.42 21.80 -23.62
C GLN A 122 -10.46 20.73 -24.13
N GLY A 123 -9.61 21.02 -25.12
CA GLY A 123 -8.75 20.03 -25.78
C GLY A 123 -7.33 19.93 -25.24
N GLY A 124 -6.85 20.99 -24.59
CA GLY A 124 -5.45 21.15 -24.21
C GLY A 124 -5.16 20.90 -22.74
N SER A 125 -6.11 20.33 -22.01
CA SER A 125 -6.06 20.11 -20.57
C SER A 125 -6.24 18.63 -20.26
N HIS A 126 -5.68 18.16 -19.15
CA HIS A 126 -5.79 16.76 -18.75
C HIS A 126 -5.57 16.61 -17.25
N VAL A 127 -6.08 15.51 -16.71
CA VAL A 127 -5.91 15.14 -15.32
C VAL A 127 -5.82 13.64 -15.18
N VAL A 128 -4.91 13.19 -14.31
CA VAL A 128 -4.72 11.78 -14.00
C VAL A 128 -4.68 11.57 -12.49
N ILE A 129 -5.08 10.38 -12.04
CA ILE A 129 -5.03 9.99 -10.63
C ILE A 129 -3.71 9.26 -10.38
N PHE A 130 -2.97 9.73 -9.39
CA PHE A 130 -1.75 9.10 -8.93
C PHE A 130 -2.06 7.82 -8.15
N GLY A 131 -1.55 6.69 -8.64
CA GLY A 131 -1.74 5.36 -8.07
C GLY A 131 -0.62 4.87 -7.14
N GLY A 132 0.52 5.56 -7.13
CA GLY A 132 1.73 5.15 -6.42
C GLY A 132 2.96 5.15 -7.32
N TRP A 133 4.12 5.46 -6.76
CA TRP A 133 5.41 5.35 -7.45
C TRP A 133 5.68 3.89 -7.85
N THR A 134 6.30 3.67 -9.00
CA THR A 134 6.66 2.31 -9.45
C THR A 134 7.85 1.74 -8.70
N ASP A 135 8.72 2.62 -8.18
CA ASP A 135 9.89 2.28 -7.38
C ASP A 135 10.31 3.48 -6.51
N TYR A 136 11.42 3.31 -5.78
CA TYR A 136 11.97 4.32 -4.87
C TYR A 136 12.62 5.53 -5.58
N THR A 137 12.80 5.50 -6.90
CA THR A 137 13.43 6.60 -7.66
C THR A 137 12.48 7.76 -7.92
N HIS A 138 11.16 7.53 -7.75
CA HIS A 138 10.10 8.51 -8.00
C HIS A 138 10.20 9.17 -9.39
N THR A 139 10.58 8.38 -10.40
CA THR A 139 10.69 8.82 -11.81
C THR A 139 9.45 8.47 -12.62
N ALA A 140 8.73 7.40 -12.25
CA ALA A 140 7.47 6.98 -12.85
C ALA A 140 6.47 6.52 -11.78
N TYR A 141 5.19 6.61 -12.10
CA TYR A 141 4.09 6.22 -11.22
C TYR A 141 3.02 5.47 -12.00
N THR A 142 2.21 4.71 -11.27
CA THR A 142 1.01 4.10 -11.83
C THR A 142 -0.06 5.19 -11.98
N ALA A 143 -0.35 5.63 -13.21
CA ALA A 143 -1.44 6.55 -13.48
C ALA A 143 -2.74 5.77 -13.71
N TYR A 144 -3.84 6.24 -13.12
CA TYR A 144 -5.18 5.87 -13.53
C TYR A 144 -5.78 7.05 -14.29
N GLU A 145 -6.24 6.81 -15.52
CA GLU A 145 -6.73 7.89 -16.37
C GLU A 145 -7.87 7.45 -17.29
N GLN A 146 -8.71 8.42 -17.64
CA GLN A 146 -9.68 8.31 -18.70
C GLN A 146 -9.14 9.06 -19.91
N THR A 147 -8.80 8.33 -20.95
CA THR A 147 -8.21 8.80 -22.21
C THR A 147 -8.71 7.91 -23.35
N PRO A 148 -8.79 8.36 -24.61
CA PRO A 148 -9.17 7.48 -25.71
C PRO A 148 -8.27 6.24 -25.80
N PRO A 149 -8.82 5.05 -26.09
CA PRO A 149 -10.24 4.77 -26.35
C PRO A 149 -11.10 4.53 -25.08
N HIS A 150 -10.50 4.23 -23.94
CA HIS A 150 -11.21 3.87 -22.70
C HIS A 150 -10.34 4.07 -21.45
N THR A 151 -10.94 3.93 -20.26
CA THR A 151 -10.20 4.03 -19.00
C THR A 151 -9.06 3.02 -18.94
N ARG A 152 -7.89 3.46 -18.47
CA ARG A 152 -6.72 2.60 -18.35
C ARG A 152 -5.91 2.87 -17.09
N ARG A 153 -4.98 1.96 -16.82
CA ARG A 153 -3.93 2.10 -15.81
C ARG A 153 -2.58 1.82 -16.48
N GLN A 154 -1.63 2.74 -16.36
CA GLN A 154 -0.33 2.62 -17.03
C GLN A 154 0.80 3.23 -16.19
N SER A 155 2.00 2.63 -16.28
CA SER A 155 3.23 3.27 -15.79
C SER A 155 3.52 4.53 -16.62
N THR A 156 3.59 5.67 -15.95
CA THR A 156 3.66 7.01 -16.55
C THR A 156 4.83 7.78 -15.95
N PRO A 157 5.68 8.43 -16.76
CA PRO A 157 6.77 9.26 -16.26
C PRO A 157 6.21 10.47 -15.51
N TYR A 158 6.92 10.90 -14.46
CA TYR A 158 6.51 12.08 -13.72
C TYR A 158 6.90 13.39 -14.43
N PRO A 159 6.00 14.40 -14.47
CA PRO A 159 4.63 14.36 -13.98
C PRO A 159 3.64 13.79 -15.01
N TYR A 160 3.99 13.85 -16.30
CA TYR A 160 3.28 13.20 -17.40
C TYR A 160 4.18 13.18 -18.65
N TRP A 161 3.77 12.51 -19.74
CA TRP A 161 4.57 12.37 -20.97
C TRP A 161 4.86 13.70 -21.68
N ASN A 162 3.93 14.65 -21.61
CA ASN A 162 4.02 15.97 -22.24
C ASN A 162 3.65 17.06 -21.22
N ASN A 163 3.88 18.33 -21.57
CA ASN A 163 3.60 19.48 -20.68
C ASN A 163 4.21 19.29 -19.28
N THR A 164 5.43 18.74 -19.21
CA THR A 164 6.10 18.23 -17.99
C THR A 164 6.31 19.27 -16.90
N THR A 165 6.18 20.56 -17.19
CA THR A 165 6.28 21.66 -16.21
C THR A 165 4.92 22.20 -15.77
N LYS A 166 3.82 21.74 -16.38
CA LYS A 166 2.48 22.33 -16.20
C LYS A 166 1.53 21.48 -15.36
N TYR A 167 1.84 20.20 -15.15
CA TYR A 167 1.08 19.35 -14.24
C TYR A 167 1.44 19.68 -12.79
N VAL A 168 0.42 19.99 -11.99
CA VAL A 168 0.58 20.33 -10.58
C VAL A 168 -0.09 19.25 -9.72
N PRO A 169 0.59 18.73 -8.67
CA PRO A 169 0.00 17.78 -7.74
C PRO A 169 -1.10 18.41 -6.87
N TYR A 170 -2.22 17.71 -6.70
CA TYR A 170 -3.31 18.12 -5.81
C TYR A 170 -3.84 16.96 -4.96
N ARG A 171 -4.19 17.27 -3.71
CA ARG A 171 -4.84 16.38 -2.76
C ARG A 171 -6.28 16.80 -2.52
N TYR A 172 -7.20 15.86 -2.69
CA TYR A 172 -8.61 16.12 -2.42
C TYR A 172 -8.86 16.51 -0.96
N LYS A 173 -9.61 17.60 -0.73
CA LYS A 173 -9.91 18.15 0.62
C LYS A 173 -10.73 17.20 1.48
N GLY A 174 -11.51 16.31 0.88
CA GLY A 174 -12.35 15.34 1.58
C GLY A 174 -11.61 14.08 2.06
N VAL A 175 -10.30 13.95 1.80
CA VAL A 175 -9.53 12.78 2.30
C VAL A 175 -9.40 12.86 3.81
N THR A 176 -10.07 11.94 4.51
CA THR A 176 -9.86 11.69 5.94
C THR A 176 -8.77 10.63 6.12
N ALA A 177 -8.10 10.62 7.28
CA ALA A 177 -6.98 9.71 7.56
C ALA A 177 -7.44 8.24 7.57
N GLY A 178 -7.47 7.64 6.39
CA GLY A 178 -7.44 6.21 6.13
C GLY A 178 -6.23 5.93 5.26
N THR A 179 -5.17 5.40 5.88
CA THR A 179 -3.90 5.06 5.24
C THR A 179 -4.11 4.08 4.08
N ALA A 180 -3.79 4.50 2.86
CA ALA A 180 -3.75 3.63 1.68
C ALA A 180 -2.37 3.00 1.52
N GLY A 181 -2.38 1.69 1.34
CA GLY A 181 -1.22 0.87 1.02
C GLY A 181 -1.57 -0.61 0.99
N ALA A 182 -2.51 -1.01 0.12
CA ALA A 182 -2.68 -2.40 -0.36
C ALA A 182 -3.69 -2.45 -1.53
N GLU A 183 -3.43 -3.30 -2.52
CA GLU A 183 -4.30 -3.61 -3.67
C GLU A 183 -5.60 -4.37 -3.25
N PRO A 184 -6.61 -4.53 -4.14
CA PRO A 184 -8.03 -4.39 -3.83
C PRO A 184 -8.68 -5.57 -3.09
N ALA A 185 -9.54 -5.25 -2.11
CA ALA A 185 -10.60 -6.16 -1.72
C ALA A 185 -11.77 -6.08 -2.73
N ALA A 186 -11.79 -7.01 -3.71
CA ALA A 186 -12.97 -7.46 -4.46
C ALA A 186 -14.27 -7.46 -3.61
N ALA A 187 -15.42 -7.32 -4.29
CA ALA A 187 -16.78 -7.46 -3.74
C ALA A 187 -16.85 -8.54 -2.64
N PRO A 188 -17.64 -8.36 -1.57
CA PRO A 188 -17.53 -9.16 -0.37
C PRO A 188 -17.67 -10.64 -0.69
N VAL A 189 -16.53 -11.34 -0.71
CA VAL A 189 -16.50 -12.77 -0.97
C VAL A 189 -17.15 -13.40 0.25
N PRO A 190 -18.26 -14.15 0.10
CA PRO A 190 -18.87 -14.82 1.24
C PRO A 190 -17.85 -15.73 1.90
N PHE A 191 -18.00 -15.95 3.21
CA PHE A 191 -17.08 -16.82 3.95
C PHE A 191 -17.04 -18.20 3.29
N PRO A 192 -15.87 -18.68 2.81
CA PRO A 192 -15.79 -19.89 1.98
C PRO A 192 -16.01 -21.17 2.80
N GLY A 193 -16.00 -21.08 4.13
CA GLY A 193 -16.11 -22.21 5.04
C GLY A 193 -14.78 -22.54 5.71
N THR A 194 -14.84 -23.10 6.91
CA THR A 194 -13.65 -23.40 7.74
C THR A 194 -12.69 -24.39 7.09
N LYS A 195 -13.18 -25.30 6.23
CA LYS A 195 -12.38 -26.31 5.53
C LYS A 195 -11.27 -25.74 4.62
N TYR A 196 -11.34 -24.45 4.27
CA TYR A 196 -10.34 -23.79 3.43
C TYR A 196 -9.16 -23.22 4.23
N PHE A 197 -9.19 -23.34 5.57
CA PHE A 197 -8.19 -22.81 6.49
C PHE A 197 -7.73 -23.89 7.47
N GLY A 198 -6.48 -23.82 7.89
CA GLY A 198 -5.87 -24.81 8.78
C GLY A 198 -4.79 -25.66 8.12
N PRO A 199 -4.14 -26.55 8.89
CA PRO A 199 -3.01 -27.35 8.41
C PRO A 199 -3.33 -28.12 7.12
N GLY A 200 -2.44 -27.99 6.12
CA GLY A 200 -2.58 -28.65 4.82
C GLY A 200 -3.40 -27.88 3.79
N ALA A 201 -4.03 -26.75 4.14
CA ALA A 201 -4.73 -25.93 3.17
C ALA A 201 -3.75 -25.23 2.20
N ASN A 202 -4.02 -25.35 0.90
CA ASN A 202 -3.31 -24.64 -0.16
C ASN A 202 -4.33 -24.11 -1.18
N ASN A 203 -4.72 -22.84 -1.06
CA ASN A 203 -5.76 -22.25 -1.90
C ASN A 203 -5.69 -20.71 -1.89
N THR A 204 -6.47 -20.09 -2.79
CA THR A 204 -6.52 -18.63 -2.93
C THR A 204 -7.14 -17.92 -1.72
N TYR A 205 -8.02 -18.58 -0.95
CA TYR A 205 -8.62 -17.99 0.24
C TYR A 205 -7.61 -17.78 1.38
N VAL A 206 -6.59 -18.63 1.50
CA VAL A 206 -5.49 -18.42 2.46
C VAL A 206 -4.70 -17.15 2.11
N THR A 207 -4.29 -17.01 0.84
CA THR A 207 -3.59 -15.80 0.37
C THR A 207 -4.43 -14.56 0.67
N ARG A 208 -5.72 -14.63 0.35
CA ARG A 208 -6.67 -13.54 0.54
C ARG A 208 -6.88 -13.17 2.01
N LEU A 209 -6.99 -14.16 2.89
CA LEU A 209 -7.06 -13.93 4.33
C LEU A 209 -5.82 -13.18 4.80
N GLY A 210 -4.65 -13.67 4.39
CA GLY A 210 -3.37 -13.07 4.76
C GLY A 210 -3.25 -11.63 4.29
N GLU A 211 -3.63 -11.32 3.05
CA GLU A 211 -3.69 -9.95 2.53
C GLU A 211 -4.59 -9.04 3.38
N MET A 212 -5.80 -9.52 3.73
CA MET A 212 -6.71 -8.76 4.59
C MET A 212 -6.12 -8.54 5.99
N LEU A 213 -5.48 -9.56 6.58
CA LEU A 213 -4.82 -9.44 7.88
C LEU A 213 -3.64 -8.47 7.84
N VAL A 214 -2.82 -8.48 6.78
CA VAL A 214 -1.75 -7.49 6.58
C VAL A 214 -2.34 -6.08 6.52
N ALA A 215 -3.43 -5.87 5.77
CA ALA A 215 -4.14 -4.59 5.72
C ALA A 215 -4.70 -4.15 7.09
N ARG A 216 -4.96 -5.09 8.00
CA ARG A 216 -5.36 -4.84 9.39
C ARG A 216 -4.20 -4.70 10.38
N GLY A 217 -2.96 -4.60 9.93
CA GLY A 217 -1.78 -4.46 10.81
C GLY A 217 -1.08 -5.77 11.15
N GLY A 218 -1.45 -6.87 10.49
CA GLY A 218 -0.85 -8.20 10.66
C GLY A 218 0.45 -8.43 9.87
N GLY A 219 0.97 -7.41 9.19
CA GLY A 219 2.18 -7.52 8.36
C GLY A 219 3.38 -8.14 9.07
N ALA A 220 3.57 -7.83 10.36
CA ALA A 220 4.69 -8.33 11.17
C ALA A 220 4.70 -9.86 11.36
N TYR A 221 3.59 -10.56 11.09
CA TYR A 221 3.52 -12.01 11.16
C TYR A 221 4.05 -12.71 9.90
N TYR A 222 4.20 -12.00 8.79
CA TYR A 222 4.61 -12.55 7.49
C TYR A 222 6.04 -12.11 7.15
N ALA A 223 6.96 -13.07 6.99
CA ALA A 223 8.36 -12.77 6.67
C ALA A 223 8.57 -12.36 5.20
N THR A 224 7.82 -12.98 4.29
CA THR A 224 7.90 -12.73 2.83
C THR A 224 6.59 -12.14 2.29
N GLY A 225 5.51 -12.22 3.07
CA GLY A 225 4.15 -11.88 2.67
C GLY A 225 3.19 -13.08 2.77
N PRO A 226 1.88 -12.85 2.63
CA PRO A 226 0.89 -13.91 2.59
C PRO A 226 1.01 -14.74 1.30
N GLY A 227 0.68 -16.03 1.39
CA GLY A 227 0.73 -16.96 0.26
C GLY A 227 -0.38 -18.00 0.34
N PRO A 228 -0.48 -18.92 -0.62
CA PRO A 228 -1.63 -19.82 -0.73
C PRO A 228 -1.59 -20.98 0.26
N VAL A 229 -0.42 -21.29 0.83
CA VAL A 229 -0.23 -22.38 1.79
C VAL A 229 -0.43 -21.86 3.21
N TRP A 230 -1.39 -22.43 3.92
CA TRP A 230 -1.67 -22.08 5.31
C TRP A 230 -0.49 -22.42 6.22
N GLY A 231 -0.08 -21.46 7.06
CA GLY A 231 0.98 -21.66 8.03
C GLY A 231 0.78 -20.95 9.36
N GLU A 232 1.82 -21.03 10.18
CA GLU A 232 1.89 -20.38 11.50
C GLU A 232 1.78 -18.86 11.44
N ALA A 233 2.13 -18.25 10.31
CA ALA A 233 1.95 -16.83 10.07
C ALA A 233 0.46 -16.48 10.01
N ASP A 234 -0.31 -17.21 9.21
CA ASP A 234 -1.75 -17.00 9.04
C ASP A 234 -2.50 -17.23 10.35
N ARG A 235 -2.21 -18.32 11.07
CA ARG A 235 -2.86 -18.62 12.35
C ARG A 235 -2.62 -17.50 13.38
N ARG A 236 -1.36 -17.08 13.53
CA ARG A 236 -1.00 -16.04 14.53
C ARG A 236 -1.54 -14.67 14.15
N ALA A 237 -1.52 -14.30 12.87
CA ALA A 237 -2.11 -13.07 12.40
C ALA A 237 -3.63 -13.06 12.61
N THR A 238 -4.30 -14.17 12.32
CA THR A 238 -5.75 -14.35 12.57
C THR A 238 -6.06 -14.24 14.05
N GLN A 239 -5.30 -14.92 14.91
CA GLN A 239 -5.48 -14.87 16.35
C GLN A 239 -5.28 -13.46 16.90
N ALA A 240 -4.26 -12.75 16.44
CA ALA A 240 -4.00 -11.37 16.84
C ALA A 240 -5.15 -10.44 16.43
N PHE A 241 -5.71 -10.64 15.23
CA PHE A 241 -6.89 -9.89 14.77
C PHE A 241 -8.12 -10.19 15.62
N GLN A 242 -8.38 -11.45 15.96
CA GLN A 242 -9.47 -11.86 16.85
C GLN A 242 -9.31 -11.25 18.25
N GLN A 243 -8.10 -11.30 18.83
CA GLN A 243 -7.78 -10.67 20.11
C GLN A 243 -7.95 -9.15 20.06
N ALA A 244 -7.64 -8.51 18.93
CA ALA A 244 -7.87 -7.07 18.75
C ALA A 244 -9.37 -6.72 18.85
N GLN A 245 -10.28 -7.65 18.55
CA GLN A 245 -11.72 -7.46 18.75
C GLN A 245 -12.15 -7.60 20.23
N GLY A 246 -11.23 -7.99 21.12
CA GLY A 246 -11.50 -8.34 22.51
C GLY A 246 -11.94 -9.79 22.70
N TRP A 247 -11.79 -10.64 21.68
CA TRP A 247 -12.15 -12.05 21.78
C TRP A 247 -11.06 -12.84 22.51
N THR A 248 -11.46 -13.88 23.25
CA THR A 248 -10.58 -14.73 24.05
C THR A 248 -11.00 -16.20 23.95
N GLY A 249 -10.13 -17.11 24.41
CA GLY A 249 -10.39 -18.55 24.40
C GLY A 249 -10.65 -19.08 22.99
N THR A 250 -11.69 -19.89 22.83
CA THR A 250 -12.08 -20.49 21.55
C THR A 250 -12.53 -19.46 20.51
N ASN A 251 -12.88 -18.25 20.91
CA ASN A 251 -13.23 -17.17 19.98
C ASN A 251 -11.99 -16.45 19.43
N ALA A 252 -10.80 -16.75 19.94
CA ALA A 252 -9.50 -16.25 19.45
C ALA A 252 -8.52 -17.41 19.22
N ASP A 253 -9.00 -18.43 18.50
CA ASP A 253 -8.32 -19.69 18.21
C ASP A 253 -7.31 -19.61 17.05
N GLY A 254 -7.32 -18.51 16.30
CA GLY A 254 -6.47 -18.31 15.13
C GLY A 254 -7.00 -18.99 13.86
N LEU A 255 -8.24 -19.47 13.85
CA LEU A 255 -8.92 -19.96 12.65
C LEU A 255 -10.03 -18.97 12.24
N PRO A 256 -10.12 -18.56 10.97
CA PRO A 256 -11.15 -17.62 10.56
C PRO A 256 -12.52 -18.31 10.52
N GLY A 257 -13.44 -17.88 11.37
CA GLY A 257 -14.87 -18.18 11.25
C GLY A 257 -15.64 -17.11 10.46
N PRO A 258 -16.96 -17.28 10.23
CA PRO A 258 -17.78 -16.34 9.47
C PRO A 258 -17.65 -14.89 9.95
N ARG A 259 -17.65 -14.68 11.28
CA ARG A 259 -17.52 -13.36 11.87
C ARG A 259 -16.13 -12.75 11.70
N THR A 260 -15.07 -13.56 11.76
CA THR A 260 -13.70 -13.08 11.51
C THR A 260 -13.58 -12.60 10.06
N TRP A 261 -14.11 -13.41 9.13
CA TRP A 261 -14.09 -13.12 7.70
C TRP A 261 -14.93 -11.89 7.33
N GLU A 262 -16.14 -11.77 7.89
CA GLU A 262 -17.02 -10.62 7.68
C GLU A 262 -16.34 -9.32 8.09
N LEU A 263 -15.74 -9.26 9.28
CA LEU A 263 -15.01 -8.07 9.71
C LEU A 263 -13.88 -7.75 8.73
N LEU A 264 -13.06 -8.73 8.36
CA LEU A 264 -11.94 -8.54 7.44
C LEU A 264 -12.38 -8.02 6.07
N VAL A 265 -13.40 -8.64 5.48
CA VAL A 265 -13.94 -8.28 4.16
C VAL A 265 -14.61 -6.91 4.16
N THR A 266 -15.37 -6.58 5.21
CA THR A 266 -16.06 -5.28 5.32
C THR A 266 -15.14 -4.15 5.79
N GLY A 267 -13.93 -4.47 6.24
CA GLY A 267 -13.01 -3.50 6.84
C GLY A 267 -13.45 -2.98 8.22
N THR A 268 -14.45 -3.60 8.85
CA THR A 268 -15.01 -3.16 10.15
C THR A 268 -14.32 -3.81 11.35
N GLY A 269 -14.54 -3.30 12.57
CA GLY A 269 -13.84 -3.79 13.77
C GLY A 269 -12.44 -3.21 13.93
N LYS A 270 -11.72 -3.64 14.96
CA LYS A 270 -10.44 -3.06 15.39
C LYS A 270 -9.27 -3.61 14.58
N ASN A 271 -8.28 -2.76 14.32
CA ASN A 271 -7.03 -3.19 13.70
C ASN A 271 -6.10 -3.82 14.73
N ILE A 272 -5.19 -4.68 14.26
CA ILE A 272 -4.06 -5.17 15.06
C ILE A 272 -3.19 -3.95 15.37
N ALA A 273 -3.03 -3.64 16.66
CA ALA A 273 -2.27 -2.47 17.09
C ALA A 273 -0.78 -2.60 16.71
N PRO A 274 -0.16 -1.56 16.13
CA PRO A 274 1.28 -1.56 15.89
C PRO A 274 2.00 -1.54 17.25
N GLY A 275 2.57 -2.68 17.62
CA GLY A 275 3.45 -2.79 18.77
C GLY A 275 2.77 -2.62 20.14
N LYS A 276 1.90 -3.55 20.51
CA LYS A 276 2.01 -4.13 21.85
C LYS A 276 2.40 -5.59 21.68
N ALA A 277 3.44 -5.99 22.41
CA ALA A 277 3.95 -7.34 22.44
C ALA A 277 2.80 -8.37 22.50
N GLY A 278 2.72 -9.24 21.51
CA GLY A 278 2.03 -10.51 21.68
C GLY A 278 2.83 -11.39 22.64
N PRO A 279 2.19 -12.38 23.30
CA PRO A 279 2.78 -13.11 24.41
C PRO A 279 4.04 -13.85 23.93
N GLY A 280 5.20 -13.37 24.40
CA GLY A 280 6.52 -13.84 23.98
C GLY A 280 7.68 -12.87 24.31
N GLY A 281 7.43 -11.60 24.62
CA GLY A 281 8.43 -10.70 25.24
C GLY A 281 9.62 -10.25 24.37
N VAL A 282 9.72 -10.70 23.12
CA VAL A 282 10.83 -10.37 22.21
C VAL A 282 10.60 -9.01 21.53
N PRO A 283 11.50 -8.02 21.69
CA PRO A 283 11.41 -6.75 20.96
C PRO A 283 11.53 -6.96 19.44
N ALA A 284 10.90 -6.09 18.64
CA ALA A 284 11.04 -6.13 17.19
C ALA A 284 12.49 -5.89 16.75
N PHE A 285 12.93 -6.58 15.69
CA PHE A 285 14.27 -6.37 15.13
C PHE A 285 14.36 -4.97 14.51
N PRO A 286 15.29 -4.11 14.95
CA PRO A 286 15.33 -2.70 14.54
C PRO A 286 15.81 -2.51 13.09
N GLY A 287 16.42 -3.52 12.48
CA GLY A 287 16.92 -3.47 11.10
C GLY A 287 18.45 -3.55 11.02
N LYS A 288 18.97 -4.09 9.91
CA LYS A 288 20.41 -4.34 9.71
C LYS A 288 21.25 -3.06 9.70
N GLN A 289 20.66 -1.93 9.33
CA GLN A 289 21.34 -0.63 9.24
C GLN A 289 21.94 -0.16 10.59
N TYR A 290 21.43 -0.68 11.71
CA TYR A 290 21.91 -0.36 13.05
C TYR A 290 23.14 -1.17 13.49
N PHE A 291 23.56 -2.18 12.72
CA PHE A 291 24.66 -3.11 13.04
C PHE A 291 25.69 -3.15 11.91
N LYS A 292 26.28 -1.99 11.60
CA LYS A 292 27.31 -1.83 10.56
C LYS A 292 28.53 -1.10 11.11
N ALA A 293 29.65 -1.14 10.39
CA ALA A 293 30.87 -0.41 10.76
C ALA A 293 30.56 1.08 11.00
N GLY A 294 31.00 1.60 12.16
CA GLY A 294 30.77 2.98 12.58
C GLY A 294 29.38 3.28 13.17
N ALA A 295 28.49 2.29 13.29
CA ALA A 295 27.19 2.48 13.95
C ALA A 295 27.39 2.73 15.46
N ASP A 296 26.68 3.73 15.99
CA ASP A 296 26.69 4.11 17.41
C ASP A 296 25.24 4.36 17.84
N ASN A 297 24.62 3.40 18.54
CA ASN A 297 23.20 3.47 18.92
C ASN A 297 22.83 2.49 20.05
N ALA A 298 21.65 2.70 20.63
CA ALA A 298 21.15 1.89 21.74
C ALA A 298 20.92 0.40 21.41
N TYR A 299 20.65 0.05 20.14
CA TYR A 299 20.42 -1.33 19.74
C TYR A 299 21.68 -2.18 19.75
N VAL A 300 22.85 -1.57 19.50
CA VAL A 300 24.16 -2.23 19.66
C VAL A 300 24.40 -2.61 21.12
N THR A 301 24.20 -1.66 22.04
CA THR A 301 24.28 -1.94 23.48
C THR A 301 23.29 -3.05 23.88
N GLN A 302 22.07 -3.01 23.32
CA GLN A 302 21.01 -3.94 23.63
C GLN A 302 21.35 -5.38 23.19
N ILE A 303 21.86 -5.55 21.95
CA ILE A 303 22.25 -6.88 21.46
C ILE A 303 23.49 -7.40 22.18
N GLY A 304 24.47 -6.54 22.47
CA GLY A 304 25.67 -6.90 23.21
C GLY A 304 25.35 -7.42 24.61
N ARG A 305 24.43 -6.75 25.33
CA ARG A 305 23.95 -7.22 26.64
C ARG A 305 23.25 -8.59 26.56
N GLN A 306 22.46 -8.84 25.52
CA GLN A 306 21.83 -10.16 25.36
C GLN A 306 22.84 -11.26 25.03
N LEU A 307 23.84 -10.96 24.20
CA LEU A 307 24.90 -11.91 23.89
C LEU A 307 25.67 -12.30 25.16
N VAL A 308 26.00 -11.34 26.01
CA VAL A 308 26.60 -11.60 27.33
C VAL A 308 25.66 -12.49 28.17
N LYS A 309 24.37 -12.15 28.27
CA LYS A 309 23.38 -12.93 29.04
C LYS A 309 23.24 -14.39 28.54
N LYS A 310 23.36 -14.61 27.23
CA LYS A 310 23.28 -15.94 26.60
C LYS A 310 24.62 -16.69 26.61
N GLY A 311 25.66 -16.17 27.27
CA GLY A 311 26.95 -16.84 27.46
C GLY A 311 28.04 -16.49 26.44
N PHE A 312 27.78 -15.54 25.54
CA PHE A 312 28.72 -15.09 24.50
C PHE A 312 29.49 -13.83 24.92
N GLY A 313 29.72 -13.65 26.23
CA GLY A 313 30.39 -12.48 26.79
C GLY A 313 31.91 -12.44 26.64
N SER A 314 32.55 -13.58 26.35
CA SER A 314 34.01 -13.72 26.29
C SER A 314 34.68 -12.87 25.19
N PHE A 315 33.90 -12.35 24.25
CA PHE A 315 34.39 -11.48 23.17
C PHE A 315 34.53 -10.01 23.60
N TYR A 316 34.01 -9.63 24.76
CA TYR A 316 34.05 -8.26 25.27
C TYR A 316 35.13 -8.11 26.36
N GLY A 317 36.16 -7.29 26.13
CA GLY A 317 37.19 -7.01 27.14
C GLY A 317 36.70 -6.13 28.29
N THR A 318 35.86 -5.14 28.00
CA THR A 318 35.33 -4.17 28.99
C THR A 318 33.79 -4.20 29.09
N GLY A 319 33.14 -5.13 28.37
CA GLY A 319 31.69 -5.22 28.22
C GLY A 319 31.14 -4.54 26.96
N PRO A 320 29.84 -4.72 26.65
CA PRO A 320 29.21 -4.20 25.45
C PRO A 320 28.93 -2.69 25.56
N GLY A 321 29.22 -1.96 24.48
CA GLY A 321 28.99 -0.52 24.35
C GLY A 321 28.04 -0.16 23.19
N PRO A 322 27.75 1.13 22.98
CA PRO A 322 26.83 1.58 21.93
C PRO A 322 27.43 1.56 20.52
N ARG A 323 28.76 1.46 20.41
CA ARG A 323 29.48 1.44 19.14
C ARG A 323 29.70 0.02 18.65
N TRP A 324 29.21 -0.26 17.44
CA TRP A 324 29.38 -1.57 16.80
C TRP A 324 30.86 -1.83 16.53
N SER A 325 31.37 -2.94 17.06
CA SER A 325 32.78 -3.32 17.01
C SER A 325 32.98 -4.74 16.49
N GLU A 326 34.24 -5.09 16.23
CA GLU A 326 34.59 -6.46 15.86
C GLU A 326 34.29 -7.47 16.99
N SER A 327 34.30 -7.03 18.25
CA SER A 327 33.86 -7.85 19.39
C SER A 327 32.38 -8.22 19.27
N ASP A 328 31.51 -7.29 18.89
CA ASP A 328 30.08 -7.55 18.69
C ASP A 328 29.87 -8.52 17.51
N ARG A 329 30.56 -8.27 16.39
CA ARG A 329 30.48 -9.12 15.19
C ARG A 329 30.88 -10.56 15.51
N ARG A 330 32.00 -10.77 16.20
CA ARG A 330 32.48 -12.10 16.61
C ARG A 330 31.55 -12.77 17.62
N ALA A 331 30.99 -12.02 18.57
CA ALA A 331 30.02 -12.54 19.52
C ALA A 331 28.74 -13.01 18.84
N VAL A 332 28.22 -12.23 17.87
CA VAL A 332 27.08 -12.63 17.03
C VAL A 332 27.44 -13.86 16.21
N GLU A 333 28.61 -13.88 15.57
CA GLU A 333 29.06 -15.01 14.74
C GLU A 333 29.13 -16.31 15.55
N ALA A 334 29.67 -16.25 16.77
CA ALA A 334 29.73 -17.37 17.70
C ALA A 334 28.35 -17.83 18.13
N PHE A 335 27.44 -16.90 18.45
CA PHE A 335 26.05 -17.21 18.74
C PHE A 335 25.38 -17.92 17.57
N GLN A 336 25.50 -17.37 16.35
CA GLN A 336 24.95 -17.94 15.13
C GLN A 336 25.47 -19.37 14.88
N ARG A 337 26.77 -19.62 15.07
CA ARG A 337 27.33 -20.98 14.99
C ARG A 337 26.77 -21.93 16.04
N ALA A 338 26.61 -21.46 17.27
CA ALA A 338 26.00 -22.22 18.36
C ALA A 338 24.52 -22.54 18.09
N GLN A 339 23.84 -21.68 17.33
CA GLN A 339 22.49 -21.93 16.81
C GLN A 339 22.44 -22.92 15.63
N GLY A 340 23.58 -23.50 15.24
CA GLY A 340 23.69 -24.49 14.16
C GLY A 340 23.99 -23.90 12.79
N TRP A 341 24.19 -22.58 12.66
CA TRP A 341 24.46 -21.96 11.36
C TRP A 341 25.89 -22.27 10.89
N ARG A 342 26.09 -22.36 9.58
CA ARG A 342 27.35 -22.76 8.93
C ARG A 342 27.62 -21.88 7.71
N GLY A 343 28.88 -21.75 7.33
CA GLY A 343 29.30 -20.94 6.19
C GLY A 343 28.83 -19.49 6.29
N GLY A 344 28.42 -18.90 5.18
CA GLY A 344 27.96 -17.51 5.10
C GLY A 344 26.68 -17.18 5.88
N ALA A 345 25.99 -18.16 6.47
CA ALA A 345 24.86 -17.91 7.36
C ALA A 345 25.29 -17.49 8.78
N ALA A 346 26.53 -17.81 9.18
CA ALA A 346 27.15 -17.29 10.41
C ALA A 346 28.11 -16.16 10.05
N ASP A 347 27.57 -15.05 9.57
CA ASP A 347 28.30 -13.88 9.05
C ASP A 347 28.72 -12.89 10.15
N GLY A 348 28.20 -13.05 11.37
CA GLY A 348 28.40 -12.12 12.47
C GLY A 348 27.57 -10.85 12.41
N PHE A 349 26.57 -10.78 11.53
CA PHE A 349 25.65 -9.66 11.42
C PHE A 349 24.23 -10.08 11.84
N PRO A 350 23.61 -9.39 12.80
CA PRO A 350 22.29 -9.79 13.27
C PRO A 350 21.23 -9.52 12.20
N GLY A 351 20.47 -10.57 11.87
CA GLY A 351 19.22 -10.47 11.11
C GLY A 351 17.99 -10.67 12.01
N PRO A 352 16.77 -10.63 11.44
CA PRO A 352 15.53 -10.85 12.19
C PRO A 352 15.54 -12.16 12.98
N GLU A 353 16.10 -13.23 12.41
CA GLU A 353 16.19 -14.52 13.07
C GLU A 353 17.22 -14.53 14.21
N THR A 354 18.36 -13.88 14.04
CA THR A 354 19.37 -13.72 15.12
C THR A 354 18.75 -12.98 16.29
N TRP A 355 18.03 -11.90 16.00
CA TRP A 355 17.34 -11.09 17.01
C TRP A 355 16.27 -11.89 17.74
N ARG A 356 15.44 -12.63 17.01
CA ARG A 356 14.40 -13.47 17.60
C ARG A 356 14.97 -14.49 18.59
N ARG A 357 16.09 -15.14 18.25
CA ARG A 357 16.71 -16.16 19.13
C ARG A 357 17.51 -15.57 20.29
N LEU A 358 18.01 -14.34 20.13
CA LEU A 358 18.71 -13.64 21.21
C LEU A 358 17.76 -13.09 22.27
N PHE A 359 16.60 -12.59 21.83
CA PHE A 359 15.63 -11.93 22.71
C PHE A 359 14.43 -12.80 23.09
N GLY A 360 14.23 -13.95 22.43
CA GLY A 360 13.34 -15.04 22.84
C GLY A 360 14.02 -16.02 23.78
#